data_AF-A0A9W4I8J8-F1
#
_entry.id   AF-A0A9W4I8J8-F1
#
_cell.length_a   1.000
_cell.length_b   1.000
_cell.length_c   1.000
_cell.angle_alpha   90.00
_cell.angle_beta   90.00
_cell.angle_gamma   90.00
#
_symmetry.space_group_name_H-M   'P 1'
#
loop_
_entity.id
_entity.type
_entity.pdbx_description
1 polymer ?
#
loop_
_entity_poly.entity_id
_entity_poly.type
_entity_poly.pdbx_seq_one_letter_code
_entity_poly.pdbx_strand_id
1 'polypeptide(L)'
;KIRSMNSEIARILSSFVEKVQVTDLRTDRSILYIIYWAINLILTLTNIDVTNITYVAKRLGWISVANLVLLVFLALKNTPVAPLTAKSYEKLRPLHKVAGYTCIFTSVIHAIVYLSAWSQSGSLHKMEGVDNFAGAIAGFAMVIIGFSTITYFMRGYYEFFYMLHIIMFILIMITVGMHRPKFSTHSVIIVIFTACLWVMDRIIRSAKILC
;
A
#
# COMPACT_ATOMS: atom_id res chain seq x y z
N LYS A 1 47.12 30.78 9.29
CA LYS A 1 45.90 31.61 9.46
C LYS A 1 44.96 31.52 8.23
N ILE A 2 45.44 31.79 7.02
CA ILE A 2 44.62 31.70 5.77
C ILE A 2 44.10 30.28 5.48
N ARG A 3 44.92 29.24 5.72
CA ARG A 3 44.54 27.83 5.49
C ARG A 3 43.43 27.33 6.41
N SER A 4 43.34 27.81 7.66
CA SER A 4 42.25 27.42 8.58
C SER A 4 40.94 28.16 8.28
N MET A 5 41.03 29.41 7.81
CA MET A 5 39.88 30.19 7.37
C MET A 5 39.20 29.56 6.15
N ASN A 6 39.99 29.06 5.18
CA ASN A 6 39.45 28.36 4.01
C ASN A 6 38.78 27.02 4.36
N SER A 7 39.31 26.27 5.34
CA SER A 7 38.66 25.03 5.81
C SER A 7 37.35 25.29 6.55
N GLU A 8 37.24 26.40 7.26
CA GLU A 8 36.04 26.77 8.00
C GLU A 8 34.92 27.23 7.05
N ILE A 9 35.25 28.03 6.03
CA ILE A 9 34.33 28.42 4.96
C ILE A 9 33.82 27.20 4.18
N ALA A 10 34.71 26.27 3.81
CA ALA A 10 34.31 25.04 3.12
C ALA A 10 33.35 24.19 3.96
N ARG A 11 33.58 24.10 5.27
CA ARG A 11 32.70 23.38 6.21
C ARG A 11 31.33 24.04 6.31
N ILE A 12 31.26 25.37 6.40
CA ILE A 12 30.00 26.11 6.45
C ILE A 12 29.21 25.92 5.15
N LEU A 13 29.86 26.04 3.99
CA LEU A 13 29.23 25.83 2.68
C LEU A 13 28.69 24.40 2.53
N SER A 14 29.45 23.38 2.91
CA SER A 14 28.97 21.98 2.88
C SER A 14 27.75 21.76 3.77
N SER A 15 27.77 22.32 4.99
CA SER A 15 26.64 22.22 5.93
C SER A 15 25.39 22.96 5.44
N PHE A 16 25.58 24.06 4.71
CA PHE A 16 24.49 24.83 4.12
C PHE A 16 23.88 24.10 2.93
N VAL A 17 24.72 23.58 2.02
CA VAL A 17 24.27 22.77 0.88
C VAL A 17 23.50 21.54 1.36
N GLU A 18 24.01 20.84 2.38
CA GLU A 18 23.34 19.68 2.97
C GLU A 18 21.99 20.07 3.59
N LYS A 19 21.91 21.16 4.37
CA LYS A 19 20.65 21.65 4.94
C LYS A 19 19.63 22.02 3.87
N VAL A 20 20.06 22.72 2.82
CA VAL A 20 19.18 23.09 1.69
C VAL A 20 18.68 21.84 0.97
N GLN A 21 19.55 20.88 0.66
CA GLN A 21 19.15 19.62 0.02
C GLN A 21 18.19 18.80 0.89
N VAL A 22 18.45 18.70 2.20
CA VAL A 22 17.58 17.98 3.15
C VAL A 22 16.21 18.64 3.28
N THR A 23 16.15 19.98 3.26
CA THR A 23 14.90 20.74 3.36
C THR A 23 14.04 20.57 2.10
N ASP A 24 14.68 20.62 0.94
CA ASP A 24 14.03 20.39 -0.36
C ASP A 24 13.45 18.96 -0.45
N LEU A 25 14.25 17.95 -0.04
CA LEU A 25 13.86 16.53 0.08
C LEU A 25 12.84 16.19 1.17
N ARG A 26 12.52 17.13 2.07
CA ARG A 26 11.47 16.98 3.09
C ARG A 26 10.16 17.60 2.61
N THR A 27 10.27 18.68 1.84
CA THR A 27 9.13 19.43 1.31
C THR A 27 8.48 18.67 0.15
N ASP A 28 9.27 18.09 -0.77
CA ASP A 28 8.79 17.25 -1.86
C ASP A 28 7.95 16.06 -1.37
N ARG A 29 8.42 15.33 -0.34
CA ARG A 29 7.73 14.16 0.23
C ARG A 29 6.45 14.54 0.96
N SER A 30 6.45 15.66 1.67
CA SER A 30 5.27 16.12 2.41
C SER A 30 4.13 16.48 1.45
N ILE A 31 4.46 17.16 0.34
CA ILE A 31 3.49 17.47 -0.72
C ILE A 31 2.92 16.19 -1.32
N LEU A 32 3.76 15.18 -1.61
CA LEU A 32 3.31 13.90 -2.15
C LEU A 32 2.33 13.18 -1.21
N TYR A 33 2.56 13.19 0.11
CA TYR A 33 1.63 12.59 1.07
C TYR A 33 0.31 13.34 1.17
N ILE A 34 0.36 14.68 1.13
CA ILE A 34 -0.86 15.52 1.14
C ILE A 34 -1.69 15.22 -0.10
N ILE A 35 -1.07 15.20 -1.29
CA ILE A 35 -1.76 14.86 -2.55
C ILE A 35 -2.34 13.44 -2.46
N TYR A 36 -1.56 12.48 -1.99
CA TYR A 36 -2.00 11.09 -1.82
C TYR A 36 -3.23 10.97 -0.91
N TRP A 37 -3.22 11.60 0.27
CA TRP A 37 -4.37 11.58 1.18
C TRP A 37 -5.54 12.41 0.66
N ALA A 38 -5.30 13.53 -0.01
CA ALA A 38 -6.34 14.31 -0.65
C ALA A 38 -7.07 13.49 -1.73
N ILE A 39 -6.33 12.76 -2.58
CA ILE A 39 -6.92 11.85 -3.57
C ILE A 39 -7.76 10.77 -2.89
N ASN A 40 -7.23 10.12 -1.84
CA ASN A 40 -7.98 9.10 -1.10
C ASN A 40 -9.26 9.66 -0.49
N LEU A 41 -9.20 10.86 0.11
CA LEU A 41 -10.35 11.52 0.71
C LEU A 41 -11.38 11.90 -0.34
N ILE A 42 -10.96 12.53 -1.44
CA ILE A 42 -11.83 12.91 -2.55
C ILE A 42 -12.51 11.67 -3.13
N LEU A 43 -11.76 10.61 -3.45
CA LEU A 43 -12.32 9.37 -3.98
C LEU A 43 -13.29 8.69 -3.00
N THR A 44 -13.05 8.82 -1.70
CA THR A 44 -13.94 8.27 -0.65
C THR A 44 -15.25 9.06 -0.58
N LEU A 45 -15.20 10.39 -0.68
CA LEU A 45 -16.36 11.27 -0.50
C LEU A 45 -17.15 11.55 -1.78
N THR A 46 -16.56 11.33 -2.96
CA THR A 46 -17.21 11.63 -4.24
C THR A 46 -18.37 10.68 -4.50
N ASN A 47 -19.56 11.25 -4.75
CA ASN A 47 -20.79 10.53 -5.10
C ASN A 47 -21.11 9.40 -4.11
N ILE A 48 -20.92 9.64 -2.81
CA ILE A 48 -21.28 8.69 -1.76
C ILE A 48 -22.72 8.91 -1.34
N ASP A 49 -23.54 7.86 -1.45
CA ASP A 49 -24.87 7.84 -0.88
C ASP A 49 -24.76 7.43 0.60
N VAL A 50 -25.02 8.38 1.50
CA VAL A 50 -24.97 8.17 2.95
C VAL A 50 -26.30 7.67 3.52
N THR A 51 -27.36 7.58 2.72
CA THR A 51 -28.68 7.11 3.18
C THR A 51 -28.66 5.63 3.53
N ASN A 52 -27.82 4.85 2.84
CA ASN A 52 -27.61 3.44 3.14
C ASN A 52 -26.12 3.18 3.41
N ILE A 53 -25.83 2.84 4.67
CA ILE A 53 -24.48 2.63 5.17
C ILE A 53 -23.72 1.51 4.42
N THR A 54 -24.42 0.61 3.73
CA THR A 54 -23.78 -0.41 2.89
C THR A 54 -23.12 0.18 1.64
N TYR A 55 -23.59 1.32 1.12
CA TYR A 55 -22.90 2.02 0.03
C TYR A 55 -21.58 2.62 0.50
N VAL A 56 -21.55 3.15 1.73
CA VAL A 56 -20.33 3.60 2.39
C VAL A 56 -19.34 2.43 2.52
N ALA A 57 -19.81 1.27 2.97
CA ALA A 57 -18.97 0.08 3.06
C ALA A 57 -18.42 -0.34 1.68
N LYS A 58 -19.25 -0.39 0.64
CA LYS A 58 -18.80 -0.68 -0.74
C LYS A 58 -17.72 0.30 -1.21
N ARG A 59 -17.90 1.58 -0.95
CA ARG A 59 -16.93 2.62 -1.34
C ARG A 59 -15.58 2.37 -0.67
N LEU A 60 -15.57 2.10 0.63
CA LEU A 60 -14.33 1.78 1.37
C LEU A 60 -13.62 0.54 0.82
N GLY A 61 -14.37 -0.47 0.39
CA GLY A 61 -13.81 -1.65 -0.27
C GLY A 61 -13.09 -1.29 -1.58
N TRP A 62 -13.69 -0.42 -2.41
CA TRP A 62 -13.04 0.08 -3.62
C TRP A 62 -11.78 0.90 -3.35
N ILE A 63 -11.79 1.74 -2.32
CA ILE A 63 -10.60 2.51 -1.91
C ILE A 63 -9.49 1.57 -1.41
N SER A 64 -9.84 0.52 -0.67
CA SER A 64 -8.87 -0.50 -0.24
C SER A 64 -8.22 -1.20 -1.44
N VAL A 65 -9.02 -1.65 -2.41
CA VAL A 65 -8.50 -2.26 -3.65
C VAL A 65 -7.62 -1.29 -4.44
N ALA A 66 -8.02 -0.02 -4.58
CA ALA A 66 -7.20 0.98 -5.28
C ALA A 66 -5.83 1.17 -4.60
N ASN A 67 -5.79 1.21 -3.26
CA ASN A 67 -4.54 1.27 -2.52
C ASN A 67 -3.72 -0.02 -2.61
N LEU A 68 -4.37 -1.18 -2.69
CA LEU A 68 -3.70 -2.46 -2.94
C LEU A 68 -2.98 -2.47 -4.29
N VAL A 69 -3.61 -1.96 -5.35
CA VAL A 69 -2.96 -1.83 -6.66
C VAL A 69 -1.77 -0.87 -6.59
N LEU A 70 -1.97 0.30 -5.99
CA LEU A 70 -0.94 1.32 -5.87
C LEU A 70 0.27 0.81 -5.08
N LEU A 71 0.06 0.18 -3.92
CA LEU A 71 1.16 -0.32 -3.10
C LEU A 71 1.94 -1.43 -3.80
N VAL A 72 1.28 -2.29 -4.59
CA VAL A 72 1.98 -3.32 -5.38
C VAL A 72 2.82 -2.67 -6.45
N PHE A 73 2.26 -1.70 -7.18
CA PHE A 73 2.98 -0.95 -8.21
C PHE A 73 4.23 -0.25 -7.64
N LEU A 74 4.10 0.40 -6.47
CA LEU A 74 5.21 1.06 -5.78
C LEU A 74 6.31 0.08 -5.32
N ALA A 75 6.00 -1.21 -5.17
CA ALA A 75 6.95 -2.23 -4.77
C ALA A 75 7.73 -2.84 -5.96
N LEU A 76 7.24 -2.71 -7.19
CA LEU A 76 7.90 -3.23 -8.39
C LEU A 76 9.25 -2.49 -8.63
N LYS A 77 10.31 -3.22 -9.03
CA LYS A 77 11.63 -2.61 -9.35
C LYS A 77 11.99 -2.74 -10.83
N ASN A 78 11.28 -3.56 -11.60
CA ASN A 78 11.53 -3.76 -13.03
C ASN A 78 10.38 -3.21 -13.90
N THR A 79 9.87 -2.02 -13.57
CA THR A 79 8.85 -1.36 -14.41
C THR A 79 9.51 -0.54 -15.52
N PRO A 80 8.80 -0.25 -16.64
CA PRO A 80 9.30 0.64 -17.70
C PRO A 80 9.69 2.04 -17.21
N VAL A 81 9.20 2.43 -16.03
CA VAL A 81 9.49 3.71 -15.37
C VAL A 81 10.82 3.67 -14.61
N ALA A 82 11.33 2.49 -14.24
CA ALA A 82 12.53 2.31 -13.42
C ALA A 82 13.81 2.95 -14.02
N PRO A 83 14.06 2.93 -15.35
CA PRO A 83 15.21 3.62 -15.94
C PRO A 83 15.13 5.16 -15.85
N LEU A 84 13.92 5.73 -15.91
CA LEU A 84 13.70 7.18 -15.76
C LEU A 84 13.83 7.65 -14.30
N THR A 85 13.98 6.71 -13.36
CA THR A 85 13.92 6.98 -11.92
C THR A 85 14.99 6.22 -11.12
N ALA A 86 16.21 6.13 -11.65
CA ALA A 86 17.35 5.42 -11.01
C ALA A 86 17.69 5.87 -9.56
N LYS A 87 17.13 6.97 -9.04
CA LYS A 87 17.23 7.43 -7.63
C LYS A 87 15.93 7.26 -6.79
N SER A 88 14.90 6.59 -7.30
CA SER A 88 13.52 6.69 -6.77
C SER A 88 13.13 5.63 -5.74
N TYR A 89 13.69 4.43 -5.74
CA TYR A 89 13.12 3.34 -4.92
C TYR A 89 13.19 3.61 -3.41
N GLU A 90 14.27 4.22 -2.91
CA GLU A 90 14.34 4.67 -1.51
C GLU A 90 13.32 5.77 -1.19
N LYS A 91 12.93 6.56 -2.20
CA LYS A 91 11.88 7.57 -2.08
C LYS A 91 10.47 6.97 -2.14
N LEU A 92 10.26 5.84 -2.82
CA LEU A 92 8.95 5.18 -2.96
C LEU A 92 8.58 4.30 -1.76
N ARG A 93 9.57 3.74 -1.05
CA ARG A 93 9.32 2.87 0.12
C ARG A 93 8.44 3.54 1.19
N PRO A 94 8.68 4.80 1.61
CA PRO A 94 7.78 5.49 2.53
C PRO A 94 6.33 5.56 2.02
N LEU A 95 6.13 5.88 0.75
CA LEU A 95 4.80 5.95 0.14
C LEU A 95 4.12 4.58 0.09
N HIS A 96 4.86 3.50 -0.21
CA HIS A 96 4.35 2.13 -0.13
C HIS A 96 3.86 1.79 1.28
N LYS A 97 4.59 2.20 2.34
CA LYS A 97 4.15 1.96 3.73
C LYS A 97 2.86 2.72 4.03
N VAL A 98 2.79 4.00 3.68
CA VAL A 98 1.59 4.83 3.90
C VAL A 98 0.40 4.24 3.13
N ALA A 99 0.58 3.87 1.86
CA ALA A 99 -0.45 3.22 1.06
C ALA A 99 -0.89 1.87 1.63
N GLY A 100 0.04 1.08 2.17
CA GLY A 100 -0.26 -0.16 2.87
C GLY A 100 -1.11 0.05 4.12
N TYR A 101 -0.76 1.02 4.98
CA TYR A 101 -1.57 1.32 6.15
C TYR A 101 -2.96 1.86 5.78
N THR A 102 -3.07 2.71 4.76
CA THR A 102 -4.37 3.18 4.27
C THR A 102 -5.20 2.04 3.67
N CYS A 103 -4.59 1.11 2.94
CA CYS A 103 -5.25 -0.10 2.43
C CYS A 103 -5.83 -0.96 3.57
N ILE A 104 -5.02 -1.23 4.60
CA ILE A 104 -5.44 -2.01 5.78
C ILE A 104 -6.55 -1.27 6.53
N PHE A 105 -6.36 0.03 6.79
CA PHE A 105 -7.34 0.85 7.50
C PHE A 105 -8.69 0.84 6.79
N THR A 106 -8.72 1.14 5.49
CA THR A 106 -9.96 1.16 4.70
C THR A 106 -10.60 -0.22 4.60
N SER A 107 -9.82 -1.30 4.54
CA SER A 107 -10.32 -2.68 4.61
C SER A 107 -10.98 -3.00 5.96
N VAL A 108 -10.39 -2.56 7.07
CA VAL A 108 -10.93 -2.79 8.41
C VAL A 108 -12.23 -2.01 8.60
N ILE A 109 -12.28 -0.72 8.20
CA ILE A 109 -13.51 0.06 8.28
C ILE A 109 -14.58 -0.53 7.34
N HIS A 110 -14.22 -0.98 6.13
CA HIS A 110 -15.15 -1.70 5.23
C HIS A 110 -15.82 -2.89 5.93
N ALA A 111 -15.04 -3.73 6.61
CA ALA A 111 -15.56 -4.89 7.33
C ALA A 111 -16.45 -4.49 8.52
N ILE A 112 -16.01 -3.53 9.34
CA ILE A 112 -16.77 -3.04 10.51
C ILE A 112 -18.13 -2.49 10.08
N VAL A 113 -18.15 -1.66 9.03
CA VAL A 113 -19.39 -1.04 8.55
C VAL A 113 -20.35 -2.10 7.99
N TYR A 114 -19.85 -3.09 7.23
CA TYR A 114 -20.68 -4.19 6.74
C TYR A 114 -21.25 -5.05 7.87
N LEU A 115 -20.42 -5.42 8.85
CA LEU A 115 -20.86 -6.22 10.00
C LEU A 115 -21.88 -5.47 10.85
N SER A 116 -21.68 -4.16 11.08
CA SER A 116 -22.63 -3.32 11.80
C SER A 116 -23.97 -3.24 11.05
N ALA A 117 -23.96 -3.02 9.74
CA ALA A 117 -25.17 -2.96 8.91
C ALA A 117 -25.93 -4.28 8.90
N TRP A 118 -25.22 -5.41 8.81
CA TRP A 118 -25.83 -6.74 8.84
C TRP A 118 -26.31 -7.14 10.23
N SER A 119 -25.63 -6.71 11.29
CA SER A 119 -26.10 -6.89 12.67
C SER A 119 -27.43 -6.17 12.89
N GLN A 120 -27.54 -4.91 12.45
CA GLN A 120 -28.76 -4.11 12.62
C GLN A 120 -29.95 -4.67 11.80
N SER A 121 -29.67 -5.26 10.63
CA SER A 121 -30.69 -5.82 9.74
C SER A 121 -30.95 -7.32 9.92
N GLY A 122 -30.38 -7.95 10.95
CA GLY A 122 -30.52 -9.41 11.19
C GLY A 122 -29.93 -10.30 10.08
N SER A 123 -29.03 -9.75 9.25
CA SER A 123 -28.48 -10.40 8.06
C SER A 123 -27.05 -10.94 8.25
N LEU A 124 -26.62 -11.21 9.49
CA LEU A 124 -25.24 -11.67 9.78
C LEU A 124 -24.89 -13.00 9.10
N HIS A 125 -25.86 -13.86 8.83
CA HIS A 125 -25.68 -15.11 8.06
C HIS A 125 -25.03 -14.88 6.69
N LYS A 126 -25.10 -13.67 6.12
CA LYS A 126 -24.39 -13.32 4.88
C LYS A 126 -22.88 -13.52 4.98
N MET A 127 -22.30 -13.47 6.18
CA MET A 127 -20.88 -13.72 6.42
C MET A 127 -20.46 -15.16 6.12
N GLU A 128 -21.39 -16.11 6.20
CA GLU A 128 -21.15 -17.53 5.90
C GLU A 128 -20.98 -17.80 4.40
N GLY A 129 -21.36 -16.84 3.55
CA GLY A 129 -21.14 -16.93 2.11
C GLY A 129 -19.65 -16.94 1.77
N VAL A 130 -19.25 -17.86 0.89
CA VAL A 130 -17.85 -18.09 0.48
C VAL A 130 -17.14 -16.79 0.08
N ASP A 131 -17.81 -15.93 -0.71
CA ASP A 131 -17.30 -14.62 -1.12
C ASP A 131 -16.96 -13.76 0.10
N ASN A 132 -17.86 -13.61 1.06
CA ASN A 132 -17.65 -12.76 2.23
C ASN A 132 -16.62 -13.36 3.19
N PHE A 133 -16.61 -14.68 3.35
CA PHE A 133 -15.62 -15.39 4.13
C PHE A 133 -14.20 -15.22 3.55
N ALA A 134 -14.04 -15.28 2.23
CA ALA A 134 -12.77 -14.96 1.56
C ALA A 134 -12.32 -13.52 1.84
N GLY A 135 -13.26 -12.57 1.85
CA GLY A 135 -13.00 -11.18 2.24
C GLY A 135 -12.51 -11.06 3.69
N ALA A 136 -13.04 -11.88 4.60
CA ALA A 136 -12.58 -11.97 5.98
C ALA A 136 -11.13 -12.43 6.06
N ILE A 137 -10.79 -13.51 5.37
CA ILE A 137 -9.42 -14.04 5.31
C ILE A 137 -8.46 -12.99 4.77
N ALA A 138 -8.84 -12.28 3.70
CA ALA A 138 -8.05 -11.17 3.15
C ALA A 138 -7.81 -10.07 4.18
N GLY A 139 -8.86 -9.62 4.89
CA GLY A 139 -8.76 -8.60 5.92
C GLY A 139 -7.87 -9.01 7.09
N PHE A 140 -7.99 -10.27 7.56
CA PHE A 140 -7.12 -10.81 8.60
C PHE A 140 -5.65 -10.89 8.15
N ALA A 141 -5.39 -11.37 6.93
CA ALA A 141 -4.03 -11.43 6.37
C ALA A 141 -3.41 -10.03 6.24
N MET A 142 -4.19 -9.03 5.81
CA MET A 142 -3.77 -7.63 5.76
C MET A 142 -3.38 -7.09 7.14
N VAL A 143 -4.15 -7.40 8.18
CA VAL A 143 -3.84 -7.01 9.57
C VAL A 143 -2.57 -7.69 10.08
N ILE A 144 -2.37 -8.99 9.80
CA ILE A 144 -1.14 -9.72 10.14
C ILE A 144 0.08 -9.06 9.49
N ILE A 145 0.00 -8.70 8.21
CA ILE A 145 1.05 -7.92 7.54
C ILE A 145 1.28 -6.60 8.28
N GLY A 146 0.23 -5.86 8.61
CA GLY A 146 0.32 -4.60 9.35
C GLY A 146 1.16 -4.74 10.62
N PHE A 147 0.86 -5.73 11.47
CA PHE A 147 1.63 -6.01 12.68
C PHE A 147 3.08 -6.39 12.41
N SER A 148 3.33 -7.20 11.37
CA SER A 148 4.70 -7.60 11.00
C SER A 148 5.60 -6.41 10.61
N THR A 149 5.01 -5.31 10.13
CA THR A 149 5.74 -4.12 9.68
C THR A 149 6.16 -3.18 10.82
N ILE A 150 5.75 -3.46 12.06
CA ILE A 150 6.17 -2.71 13.25
C ILE A 150 7.70 -2.81 13.36
N THR A 151 8.35 -1.64 13.50
CA THR A 151 9.81 -1.50 13.43
C THR A 151 10.57 -2.46 14.35
N TYR A 152 10.00 -2.78 15.51
CA TYR A 152 10.56 -3.76 16.46
C TYR A 152 10.68 -5.17 15.84
N PHE A 153 9.59 -5.71 15.31
CA PHE A 153 9.57 -7.04 14.68
C PHE A 153 10.42 -7.10 13.41
N MET A 154 10.30 -6.08 12.55
CA MET A 154 11.01 -6.04 11.27
C MET A 154 12.54 -5.97 11.43
N ARG A 155 13.05 -5.26 12.45
CA ARG A 155 14.50 -5.12 12.68
C ARG A 155 15.10 -6.34 13.40
N GLY A 156 14.33 -6.98 14.28
CA GLY A 156 14.80 -8.16 15.01
C GLY A 156 14.75 -9.46 14.19
N TYR A 157 13.76 -9.59 13.29
CA TYR A 157 13.51 -10.82 12.54
C TYR A 157 13.20 -10.54 11.07
N TYR A 158 14.16 -9.92 10.37
CA TYR A 158 13.95 -9.45 9.00
C TYR A 158 13.56 -10.58 8.02
N GLU A 159 14.21 -11.75 8.11
CA GLU A 159 13.92 -12.88 7.23
C GLU A 159 12.50 -13.42 7.44
N PHE A 160 12.08 -13.54 8.70
CA PHE A 160 10.72 -13.93 9.06
C PHE A 160 9.70 -12.90 8.56
N PHE A 161 9.94 -11.61 8.78
CA PHE A 161 9.12 -10.53 8.25
C PHE A 161 8.96 -10.65 6.73
N TYR A 162 10.07 -10.85 6.00
CA TYR A 162 10.06 -10.94 4.56
C TYR A 162 9.25 -12.14 4.04
N MET A 163 9.46 -13.33 4.63
CA MET A 163 8.73 -14.53 4.26
C MET A 163 7.23 -14.42 4.59
N LEU A 164 6.90 -13.96 5.79
CA LEU A 164 5.52 -13.73 6.22
C LEU A 164 4.82 -12.74 5.27
N HIS A 165 5.49 -11.65 4.92
CA HIS A 165 4.93 -10.63 4.03
C HIS A 165 4.59 -11.20 2.64
N ILE A 166 5.48 -12.01 2.06
CA ILE A 166 5.24 -12.63 0.74
C ILE A 166 4.10 -13.64 0.80
N ILE A 167 4.11 -14.54 1.80
CA ILE A 167 3.08 -15.57 1.95
C ILE A 167 1.70 -14.92 2.13
N MET A 168 1.62 -13.93 3.03
CA MET A 168 0.37 -13.21 3.28
C MET A 168 -0.05 -12.37 2.07
N PHE A 169 0.89 -11.77 1.33
CA PHE A 169 0.57 -11.06 0.10
C PHE A 169 -0.07 -11.99 -0.94
N ILE A 170 0.48 -13.18 -1.17
CA ILE A 170 -0.11 -14.17 -2.08
C ILE A 170 -1.51 -14.56 -1.61
N LEU A 171 -1.66 -14.84 -0.31
CA LEU A 171 -2.96 -15.16 0.29
C LEU A 171 -3.99 -14.03 0.05
N ILE A 172 -3.59 -12.76 0.25
CA ILE A 172 -4.44 -11.58 0.00
C ILE A 172 -4.84 -11.52 -1.47
N MET A 173 -3.92 -11.68 -2.42
CA MET A 173 -4.23 -11.59 -3.85
C MET A 173 -5.27 -12.65 -4.27
N ILE A 174 -5.14 -13.87 -3.76
CA ILE A 174 -6.09 -14.97 -4.02
C ILE A 174 -7.45 -14.65 -3.39
N THR A 175 -7.46 -14.33 -2.09
CA THR A 175 -8.70 -14.17 -1.32
C THR A 175 -9.48 -12.89 -1.64
N VAL A 176 -8.82 -11.80 -2.00
CA VAL A 176 -9.48 -10.59 -2.55
C VAL A 176 -10.11 -10.89 -3.90
N GLY A 177 -9.43 -11.68 -4.76
CA GLY A 177 -10.00 -12.14 -6.03
C GLY A 177 -11.25 -13.01 -5.82
N MET A 178 -11.23 -13.90 -4.83
CA MET A 178 -12.37 -14.73 -4.44
C MET A 178 -13.50 -13.94 -3.76
N HIS A 179 -13.21 -12.82 -3.10
CA HIS A 179 -14.23 -12.01 -2.42
C HIS A 179 -15.24 -11.38 -3.39
N ARG A 180 -14.79 -11.04 -4.61
CA ARG A 180 -15.63 -10.48 -5.68
C ARG A 180 -15.30 -11.13 -7.02
N PRO A 181 -15.72 -12.38 -7.26
CA PRO A 181 -15.29 -13.16 -8.42
C PRO A 181 -15.99 -12.73 -9.73
N LYS A 182 -17.04 -11.91 -9.64
CA LYS A 182 -17.80 -11.46 -10.80
C LYS A 182 -17.00 -10.47 -11.64
N PHE A 183 -16.64 -10.84 -12.85
CA PHE A 183 -15.96 -9.98 -13.83
C PHE A 183 -16.67 -8.64 -14.08
N SER A 184 -18.01 -8.61 -14.00
CA SER A 184 -18.80 -7.36 -14.15
C SER A 184 -18.46 -6.30 -13.09
N THR A 185 -17.97 -6.71 -11.93
CA THR A 185 -17.54 -5.79 -10.88
C THR A 185 -16.14 -5.24 -11.12
N HIS A 186 -15.42 -5.70 -12.15
CA HIS A 186 -14.04 -5.32 -12.52
C HIS A 186 -12.96 -5.57 -11.45
N SER A 187 -13.32 -5.79 -10.18
CA SER A 187 -12.37 -5.99 -9.07
C SER A 187 -11.46 -7.20 -9.31
N VAL A 188 -12.01 -8.35 -9.74
CA VAL A 188 -11.21 -9.54 -10.04
C VAL A 188 -10.22 -9.32 -11.18
N ILE A 189 -10.60 -8.57 -12.22
CA ILE A 189 -9.73 -8.25 -13.36
C ILE A 189 -8.54 -7.42 -12.89
N ILE A 190 -8.80 -6.40 -12.08
CA ILE A 190 -7.78 -5.52 -11.52
C ILE A 190 -6.81 -6.31 -10.63
N VAL A 191 -7.34 -7.21 -9.79
CA VAL A 191 -6.52 -8.06 -8.89
C VAL A 191 -5.65 -9.03 -9.68
N ILE A 192 -6.21 -9.71 -10.69
CA ILE A 192 -5.46 -10.61 -11.58
C ILE A 192 -4.34 -9.83 -12.29
N PHE A 193 -4.67 -8.70 -12.90
CA PHE A 193 -3.68 -7.86 -13.58
C PHE A 193 -2.54 -7.43 -12.64
N THR A 194 -2.89 -7.02 -11.41
CA THR A 194 -1.92 -6.63 -10.37
C THR A 194 -1.04 -7.81 -9.96
N ALA A 195 -1.60 -9.01 -9.83
CA ALA A 195 -0.85 -10.24 -9.54
C ALA A 195 0.12 -10.57 -10.68
N CYS A 196 -0.32 -10.48 -11.94
CA CYS A 196 0.52 -10.70 -13.12
C CYS A 196 1.71 -9.73 -13.17
N LEU A 197 1.49 -8.44 -12.88
CA LEU A 197 2.58 -7.46 -12.82
C LEU A 197 3.62 -7.81 -11.74
N TRP A 198 3.16 -8.25 -10.57
CA TRP A 198 4.06 -8.67 -9.50
C TRP A 198 4.85 -9.93 -9.87
N VAL A 199 4.20 -10.95 -10.44
CA VAL A 199 4.86 -12.19 -10.90
C VAL A 199 5.90 -11.89 -11.98
N MET A 200 5.56 -11.05 -12.96
CA MET A 200 6.49 -10.64 -14.02
C MET A 200 7.74 -9.95 -13.42
N ASP A 201 7.55 -9.05 -12.46
CA ASP A 201 8.67 -8.41 -11.76
C ASP A 201 9.53 -9.42 -10.99
N ARG A 202 8.94 -10.47 -10.40
CA ARG A 202 9.72 -11.56 -9.75
C ARG A 202 10.52 -12.37 -10.77
N ILE A 203 9.92 -12.77 -11.89
CA ILE A 203 10.59 -13.54 -12.96
C ILE A 203 11.82 -12.78 -13.48
N ILE A 204 11.66 -11.48 -13.77
CA ILE A 204 12.76 -10.65 -14.27
C ILE A 204 13.91 -10.56 -13.24
N ARG A 205 13.61 -10.45 -11.94
CA ARG A 205 14.65 -10.46 -10.90
C ARG A 205 15.39 -11.78 -10.84
N SER A 206 14.66 -12.89 -10.84
CA SER A 206 15.26 -14.22 -10.80
C SER A 206 16.15 -14.46 -12.01
N ALA A 207 15.72 -14.06 -13.21
CA ALA A 207 16.53 -14.14 -14.42
C ALA A 207 17.83 -13.33 -14.31
N LYS A 208 17.78 -12.10 -13.77
CA LYS A 208 18.98 -11.25 -13.56
C LYS A 208 19.96 -11.76 -12.50
N ILE A 209 19.55 -12.69 -11.63
CA ILE A 209 20.43 -13.30 -10.62
C ILE A 209 21.11 -14.56 -11.21
N LEU A 210 20.45 -15.22 -12.15
CA LEU A 210 20.92 -16.46 -12.77
C LEU A 210 21.80 -16.23 -14.01
N CYS A 211 21.69 -15.06 -14.65
CA CYS A 211 22.52 -14.61 -15.78
C CYS A 211 23.57 -13.60 -15.32
#